data_AF-A0AB37STN1-F1
#
_entry.id   AF-A0AB37STN1-F1
#
_cell.length_a   1.000
_cell.length_b   1.000
_cell.length_c   1.000
_cell.angle_alpha   90.00
_cell.angle_beta   90.00
_cell.angle_gamma   90.00
#
_symmetry.space_group_name_H-M   'P 1'
#
loop_
_entity.id
_entity.type
_entity.pdbx_description
1 polymer ?
#
loop_
_entity_poly.entity_id
_entity_poly.type
_entity_poly.pdbx_seq_one_letter_code
_entity_poly.pdbx_strand_id
1 'polypeptide(L)'
;MFLAVTCNDVAWPSDLRTYQRGVAEDRERYPLYGAAGANIVPCAYWPPPVAVEGKGPENVLVVQNRRDPVTPLRGGQLIDEKFGARSRLVTVDASGHGVYVLGGNACALNTTTNFLMSGKLPKRDVSCS
;
A
#
# COMPACT_ATOMS: atom_id res chain seq x y z
N MET A 1 3.13 17.55 9.40
CA MET A 1 4.04 16.94 8.41
C MET A 1 3.32 15.93 7.52
N PHE A 2 2.68 14.89 8.08
CA PHE A 2 1.96 13.85 7.32
C PHE A 2 1.10 14.39 6.17
N LEU A 3 0.15 15.26 6.48
CA LEU A 3 -0.79 15.76 5.47
C LEU A 3 -0.11 16.54 4.33
N ALA A 4 0.90 17.36 4.63
CA ALA A 4 1.62 18.12 3.61
C ALA A 4 2.37 17.20 2.62
N VAL A 5 2.92 16.07 3.10
CA VAL A 5 3.55 15.06 2.24
C VAL A 5 2.50 14.36 1.39
N THR A 6 1.45 13.83 2.02
CA THR A 6 0.36 13.12 1.33
C THR A 6 -0.32 13.97 0.24
N CYS A 7 -0.54 15.26 0.51
CA CYS A 7 -1.12 16.16 -0.48
C CYS A 7 -0.17 16.44 -1.67
N ASN A 8 1.13 16.21 -1.51
CA ASN A 8 2.15 16.43 -2.53
C ASN A 8 2.55 15.15 -3.29
N ASP A 9 2.01 13.98 -2.92
CA ASP A 9 2.38 12.69 -3.54
C ASP A 9 1.68 12.45 -4.90
N VAL A 10 0.44 12.92 -5.05
CA VAL A 10 -0.40 12.70 -6.24
C VAL A 10 -1.29 13.90 -6.52
N ALA A 11 -1.85 14.00 -7.72
CA ALA A 11 -2.86 15.00 -8.04
C ALA A 11 -4.20 14.60 -7.43
N TRP A 12 -4.70 15.40 -6.51
CA TRP A 12 -5.99 15.19 -5.85
C TRP A 12 -7.13 15.84 -6.64
N PRO A 13 -8.33 15.23 -6.70
CA PRO A 13 -9.49 15.87 -7.31
C PRO A 13 -9.82 17.20 -6.62
N SER A 14 -10.09 18.26 -7.37
CA SER A 14 -10.54 19.54 -6.82
C SER A 14 -12.06 19.72 -6.88
N ASP A 15 -12.78 18.93 -7.70
CA ASP A 15 -14.24 18.96 -7.78
C ASP A 15 -14.88 18.36 -6.52
N LEU A 16 -15.58 19.19 -5.75
CA LEU A 16 -16.35 18.81 -4.56
C LEU A 16 -17.31 17.64 -4.81
N ARG A 17 -17.90 17.55 -6.01
CA ARG A 17 -18.86 16.48 -6.33
C ARG A 17 -18.22 15.10 -6.36
N THR A 18 -16.91 15.01 -6.59
CA THR A 18 -16.18 13.74 -6.53
C THR A 18 -16.22 13.17 -5.12
N TYR A 19 -15.94 14.01 -4.12
CA TYR A 19 -15.99 13.62 -2.71
C TYR A 19 -17.41 13.36 -2.24
N GLN A 20 -18.38 14.22 -2.60
CA GLN A 20 -19.78 14.01 -2.21
C GLN A 20 -20.32 12.66 -2.70
N ARG A 21 -20.00 12.29 -3.95
CA ARG A 21 -20.36 10.98 -4.51
C ARG A 21 -19.65 9.85 -3.76
N GLY A 22 -18.34 9.96 -3.53
CA GLY A 22 -17.58 8.97 -2.76
C GLY A 22 -18.16 8.74 -1.36
N VAL A 23 -18.47 9.81 -0.62
CA VAL A 23 -19.10 9.71 0.71
C VAL A 23 -20.49 9.07 0.63
N ALA A 24 -21.27 9.36 -0.41
CA ALA A 24 -22.61 8.76 -0.59
C ALA A 24 -22.53 7.26 -0.93
N GLU A 25 -21.54 6.83 -1.71
CA GLU A 25 -21.33 5.43 -2.07
C GLU A 25 -20.71 4.63 -0.90
N ASP A 26 -19.66 5.16 -0.29
CA ASP A 26 -18.88 4.43 0.72
C ASP A 26 -19.56 4.39 2.09
N ARG A 27 -20.49 5.29 2.41
CA ARG A 27 -21.31 5.18 3.64
C ARG A 27 -22.20 3.94 3.62
N GLU A 28 -22.70 3.55 2.45
CA GLU A 28 -23.55 2.36 2.30
C GLU A 28 -22.68 1.10 2.24
N ARG A 29 -21.57 1.17 1.50
CA ARG A 29 -20.70 0.02 1.29
C ARG A 29 -19.83 -0.33 2.50
N TYR A 30 -19.38 0.67 3.26
CA TYR A 30 -18.52 0.50 4.43
C TYR A 30 -19.06 1.32 5.63
N PRO A 31 -20.16 0.88 6.27
CA PRO A 31 -20.93 1.70 7.21
C PRO A 31 -20.16 2.22 8.43
N LEU A 32 -19.05 1.58 8.80
CA LEU A 32 -18.24 2.00 9.96
C LEU A 32 -17.34 3.21 9.67
N TYR A 33 -16.76 3.31 8.47
CA TYR A 33 -15.70 4.29 8.20
C TYR A 33 -15.64 4.83 6.77
N GLY A 34 -16.40 4.27 5.83
CA GLY A 34 -16.33 4.62 4.40
C GLY A 34 -16.61 6.09 4.14
N ALA A 35 -17.64 6.63 4.78
CA ALA A 35 -17.98 8.06 4.67
C ALA A 35 -16.82 8.97 5.10
N ALA A 36 -16.10 8.61 6.18
CA ALA A 36 -14.98 9.39 6.67
C ALA A 36 -13.77 9.27 5.73
N GLY A 37 -13.48 8.07 5.23
CA GLY A 37 -12.38 7.80 4.32
C GLY A 37 -12.54 8.43 2.92
N ALA A 38 -13.78 8.54 2.43
CA ALA A 38 -14.08 9.15 1.13
C ALA A 38 -14.28 10.67 1.16
N ASN A 39 -14.24 11.28 2.35
CA ASN A 39 -14.53 12.71 2.51
C ASN A 39 -13.39 13.58 1.96
N ILE A 40 -13.72 14.85 1.71
CA ILE A 40 -12.75 15.83 1.26
C ILE A 40 -11.68 16.06 2.33
N VAL A 41 -10.44 16.13 1.89
CA VAL A 41 -9.27 16.48 2.71
C VAL A 41 -8.64 17.76 2.17
N PRO A 42 -7.80 18.46 2.96
CA PRO A 42 -7.13 19.68 2.51
C PRO A 42 -6.34 19.55 1.19
N CYS A 43 -5.99 18.32 0.80
CA CYS A 43 -5.28 18.03 -0.46
C CYS A 43 -6.05 18.45 -1.73
N ALA A 44 -7.38 18.57 -1.68
CA ALA A 44 -8.19 19.08 -2.79
C ALA A 44 -7.81 20.53 -3.21
N TYR A 45 -7.11 21.25 -2.33
CA TYR A 45 -6.67 22.63 -2.52
C TYR A 45 -5.14 22.76 -2.52
N TRP A 46 -4.41 21.64 -2.59
CA TRP A 46 -2.96 21.64 -2.64
C TRP A 46 -2.45 21.87 -4.07
N PRO A 47 -1.29 22.53 -4.26
CA PRO A 47 -0.67 22.66 -5.57
C PRO A 47 -0.39 21.29 -6.22
N PRO A 48 -0.28 21.23 -7.56
CA PRO A 48 0.05 19.98 -8.25
C PRO A 48 1.35 19.34 -7.75
N PRO A 49 1.44 18.00 -7.69
CA PRO A 49 2.64 17.30 -7.25
C PRO A 49 3.77 17.46 -8.28
N VAL A 50 5.00 17.23 -7.83
CA VAL A 50 6.15 17.08 -8.74
C VAL A 50 6.14 15.68 -9.37
N ALA A 51 6.60 15.57 -10.62
CA ALA A 51 6.70 14.29 -11.28
C ALA A 51 7.81 13.43 -10.64
N VAL A 52 7.50 12.18 -10.32
CA VAL A 52 8.50 11.18 -9.94
C VAL A 52 8.94 10.46 -11.20
N GLU A 53 10.20 10.65 -11.57
CA GLU A 53 10.80 10.03 -12.74
C GLU A 53 11.73 8.86 -12.34
N GLY A 54 11.87 7.89 -13.24
CA GLY A 54 12.73 6.73 -13.05
C GLY A 54 12.02 5.50 -12.50
N LYS A 55 12.64 4.33 -12.72
CA LYS A 55 12.10 3.03 -12.31
C LYS A 55 12.88 2.36 -11.18
N GLY A 56 14.02 2.96 -10.79
CA GLY A 56 15.03 2.37 -9.92
C GLY A 56 15.66 1.10 -10.52
N PRO A 57 16.92 0.77 -10.22
CA PRO A 57 17.54 -0.45 -10.76
C PRO A 57 17.20 -1.69 -9.92
N GLU A 58 16.87 -1.52 -8.65
CA GLU A 58 16.82 -2.61 -7.68
C GLU A 58 15.55 -3.45 -7.74
N ASN A 59 15.66 -4.67 -7.19
CA ASN A 59 14.53 -5.54 -6.92
C ASN A 59 13.77 -5.09 -5.66
N VAL A 60 12.48 -5.40 -5.58
CA VAL A 60 11.60 -5.01 -4.48
C VAL A 60 10.87 -6.24 -3.93
N LEU A 61 11.09 -6.57 -2.66
CA LEU A 61 10.27 -7.58 -1.97
C LEU A 61 9.08 -6.88 -1.30
N VAL A 62 7.86 -7.21 -1.71
CA VAL A 62 6.64 -6.71 -1.08
C VAL A 62 6.21 -7.70 -0.01
N VAL A 63 5.96 -7.23 1.21
CA VAL A 63 5.59 -8.09 2.34
C VAL A 63 4.28 -7.59 2.94
N GLN A 64 3.26 -8.44 2.94
CA GLN A 64 1.87 -8.01 3.13
C GLN A 64 1.07 -9.00 3.99
N ASN A 65 0.45 -8.52 5.06
CA ASN A 65 -0.57 -9.30 5.79
C ASN A 65 -1.84 -9.39 4.94
N ARG A 66 -2.50 -10.55 4.93
CA ARG A 66 -3.76 -10.76 4.21
C ARG A 66 -4.90 -9.87 4.73
N ARG A 67 -4.90 -9.57 6.04
CA ARG A 67 -5.91 -8.76 6.73
C ARG A 67 -5.32 -7.49 7.36
N ASP A 68 -4.53 -6.76 6.58
CA ASP A 68 -4.03 -5.43 6.96
C ASP A 68 -5.13 -4.38 6.77
N PRO A 69 -5.55 -3.66 7.85
CA PRO A 69 -6.62 -2.66 7.75
C PRO A 69 -6.17 -1.29 7.22
N VAL A 70 -4.87 -1.00 7.22
CA VAL A 70 -4.31 0.31 6.83
C VAL A 70 -3.85 0.28 5.38
N THR A 71 -3.16 -0.80 4.99
CA THR A 71 -2.70 -1.05 3.61
C THR A 71 -3.22 -2.39 3.15
N PRO A 72 -4.46 -2.48 2.62
CA PRO A 72 -5.08 -3.75 2.25
C PRO A 72 -4.26 -4.55 1.25
N LEU A 73 -4.43 -5.89 1.24
CA LEU A 73 -3.71 -6.82 0.36
C LEU A 73 -3.69 -6.38 -1.11
N ARG A 74 -4.77 -5.78 -1.60
CA ARG A 74 -4.83 -5.28 -2.99
C ARG A 74 -3.73 -4.26 -3.29
N GLY A 75 -3.36 -3.41 -2.33
CA GLY A 75 -2.25 -2.48 -2.47
C GLY A 75 -0.92 -3.19 -2.69
N GLY A 76 -0.62 -4.23 -1.90
CA GLY A 76 0.57 -5.06 -2.09
C GLY A 76 0.60 -5.76 -3.45
N GLN A 77 -0.53 -6.28 -3.91
CA GLN A 77 -0.66 -6.88 -5.24
C GLN A 77 -0.42 -5.86 -6.37
N LEU A 78 -0.97 -4.65 -6.25
CA LEU A 78 -0.76 -3.59 -7.23
C LEU A 78 0.72 -3.18 -7.31
N ILE A 79 1.43 -3.12 -6.18
CA ILE A 79 2.87 -2.84 -6.16
C ILE A 79 3.64 -3.94 -6.88
N ASP A 80 3.36 -5.22 -6.57
CA ASP A 80 3.99 -6.37 -7.23
C ASP A 80 3.73 -6.34 -8.75
N GLU A 81 2.48 -6.11 -9.17
CA GLU A 81 2.09 -5.94 -10.58
C GLU A 81 2.87 -4.80 -11.27
N LYS A 82 3.10 -3.67 -10.58
CA LYS A 82 3.82 -2.51 -11.15
C LYS A 82 5.31 -2.75 -11.32
N PHE A 83 5.94 -3.50 -10.41
CA PHE A 83 7.36 -3.84 -10.50
C PHE A 83 7.63 -5.09 -11.35
N GLY A 84 6.62 -5.93 -11.59
CA GLY A 84 6.66 -7.08 -12.47
C GLY A 84 7.79 -8.05 -12.09
N ALA A 85 8.64 -8.40 -13.05
CA ALA A 85 9.73 -9.37 -12.83
C ALA A 85 10.70 -8.98 -11.71
N ARG A 86 10.79 -7.68 -11.36
CA ARG A 86 11.64 -7.14 -10.29
C ARG A 86 11.00 -7.20 -8.90
N SER A 87 9.81 -7.78 -8.76
CA SER A 87 9.18 -7.95 -7.47
C SER A 87 8.70 -9.37 -7.21
N ARG A 88 8.54 -9.66 -5.93
CA ARG A 88 7.83 -10.84 -5.42
C ARG A 88 7.01 -10.42 -4.24
N LEU A 89 5.84 -11.02 -4.13
CA LEU A 89 4.94 -10.82 -3.01
C LEU A 89 5.07 -11.94 -1.98
N VAL A 90 5.34 -11.56 -0.73
CA VAL A 90 5.22 -12.40 0.44
C VAL A 90 3.92 -12.06 1.15
N THR A 91 2.97 -13.01 1.13
CA THR A 91 1.69 -12.89 1.82
C THR A 91 1.71 -13.65 3.13
N VAL A 92 1.25 -13.04 4.22
CA VAL A 92 1.14 -13.69 5.53
C VAL A 92 -0.31 -13.82 5.92
N ASP A 93 -0.73 -15.01 6.34
CA ASP A 93 -2.07 -15.26 6.86
C ASP A 93 -2.25 -14.69 8.28
N ALA A 94 -2.12 -13.37 8.39
CA ALA A 94 -2.25 -12.62 9.62
C ALA A 94 -3.09 -11.35 9.43
N SER A 95 -3.49 -10.77 10.56
CA SER A 95 -4.10 -9.45 10.67
C SER A 95 -3.10 -8.48 11.30
N GLY A 96 -3.26 -7.18 11.02
CA GLY A 96 -2.38 -6.13 11.55
C GLY A 96 -1.60 -5.40 10.46
N HIS A 97 -0.98 -4.28 10.84
CA HIS A 97 -0.27 -3.42 9.90
C HIS A 97 1.25 -3.56 10.04
N GLY A 98 1.90 -3.88 8.91
CA GLY A 98 3.31 -4.25 8.85
C GLY A 98 3.58 -5.72 9.19
N VAL A 99 4.60 -6.29 8.54
CA VAL A 99 4.94 -7.72 8.66
C VAL A 99 6.33 -7.93 9.26
N TYR A 100 7.36 -7.38 8.62
CA TYR A 100 8.74 -7.57 9.04
C TYR A 100 8.99 -6.82 10.34
N VAL A 101 9.70 -7.45 11.28
CA VAL A 101 10.02 -7.00 12.65
C VAL A 101 8.83 -6.65 13.57
N LEU A 102 7.64 -6.46 13.03
CA LEU A 102 6.41 -6.19 13.79
C LEU A 102 5.57 -7.45 14.02
N GLY A 103 5.70 -8.45 13.16
CA GLY A 103 5.04 -9.76 13.29
C GLY A 103 5.99 -10.88 13.73
N GLY A 104 5.42 -12.03 14.07
CA GLY A 104 6.17 -13.22 14.54
C GLY A 104 6.26 -14.38 13.55
N ASN A 105 5.77 -14.24 12.32
CA ASN A 105 5.76 -15.34 11.35
C ASN A 105 7.18 -15.64 10.82
N ALA A 106 7.75 -16.77 11.25
CA ALA A 106 9.13 -17.15 10.91
C ALA A 106 9.36 -17.28 9.38
N CYS A 107 8.38 -17.77 8.62
CA CYS A 107 8.48 -17.86 7.16
C CYS A 107 8.67 -16.46 6.52
N ALA A 108 7.87 -15.48 6.95
CA ALA A 108 7.94 -14.12 6.44
C ALA A 108 9.22 -13.39 6.90
N LEU A 109 9.59 -13.55 8.17
CA LEU A 109 10.82 -12.97 8.72
C LEU A 109 12.05 -13.51 8.01
N ASN A 110 12.20 -14.83 7.91
CA ASN A 110 13.35 -15.46 7.25
C ASN A 110 13.43 -15.10 5.76
N THR A 111 12.29 -15.08 5.05
CA THR A 111 12.26 -14.68 3.63
C THR A 111 12.71 -13.23 3.45
N THR A 112 12.22 -12.33 4.31
CA THR A 112 12.58 -10.91 4.26
C THR A 112 14.04 -10.67 4.63
N THR A 113 14.54 -11.29 5.71
CA THR A 113 15.94 -11.19 6.11
C THR A 113 16.89 -11.74 5.04
N ASN A 114 16.56 -12.88 4.42
CA ASN A 114 17.36 -13.44 3.32
C ASN A 114 17.43 -12.50 2.11
N PHE A 115 16.32 -11.84 1.76
CA PHE A 115 16.31 -10.83 0.71
C PHE A 115 17.20 -9.63 1.09
N LEU A 116 17.07 -9.11 2.30
CA LEU A 116 17.89 -7.98 2.77
C LEU A 116 19.40 -8.30 2.82
N MET A 117 19.77 -9.54 3.17
CA MET A 117 21.17 -9.96 3.24
C MET A 117 21.78 -10.23 1.86
N SER A 118 20.99 -10.70 0.89
CA SER A 118 21.52 -11.22 -0.39
C SER A 118 21.11 -10.42 -1.63
N GLY A 119 20.10 -9.56 -1.53
CA GLY A 119 19.46 -8.88 -2.67
C GLY A 119 18.66 -9.82 -3.60
N LYS A 120 18.58 -11.12 -3.29
CA LYS A 120 17.94 -12.12 -4.16
C LYS A 120 16.47 -12.31 -3.79
N LEU A 121 15.60 -12.16 -4.79
CA LEU A 121 14.18 -12.47 -4.66
C LEU A 121 13.95 -13.99 -4.54
N PRO A 122 12.87 -14.43 -3.85
CA PRO A 122 12.41 -15.80 -3.98
C PRO A 122 12.02 -16.11 -5.43
N LYS A 123 12.06 -17.38 -5.83
CA LYS A 123 11.78 -17.78 -7.22
C LYS A 123 10.35 -17.39 -7.66
N ARG A 124 9.40 -17.47 -6.73
CA ARG A 124 7.97 -17.19 -6.88
C ARG A 124 7.46 -16.49 -5.63
N ASP A 125 6.25 -15.97 -5.71
CA ASP A 125 5.54 -15.45 -4.54
C ASP A 125 5.43 -16.50 -3.44
N VAL A 126 5.44 -16.03 -2.20
CA VAL A 126 5.46 -16.86 -1.00
C VAL A 126 4.19 -16.60 -0.21
N SER A 127 3.55 -17.68 0.25
CA SER A 127 2.45 -17.61 1.20
C SER A 127 2.89 -18.26 2.50
N CYS A 128 2.89 -17.48 3.58
CA CYS A 128 3.24 -17.90 4.92
C CYS A 128 1.97 -17.98 5.79
N SER A 129 1.93 -18.98 6.68
CA SER A 129 0.89 -19.20 7.70
C SER A 129 1.50 -19.09 9.09
#